data_AF-A0A8S3BFG7-F1
#
_entry.id   AF-A0A8S3BFG7-F1
#
_cell.length_a   1.000
_cell.length_b   1.000
_cell.length_c   1.000
_cell.angle_alpha   90.00
_cell.angle_beta   90.00
_cell.angle_gamma   90.00
#
_symmetry.space_group_name_H-M   'P 1'
#
loop_
_entity.id
_entity.type
_entity.pdbx_description
1 polymer ?
#
loop_
_entity_poly.entity_id
_entity_poly.type
_entity_poly.pdbx_seq_one_letter_code
_entity_poly.pdbx_strand_id
1 'polypeptide(L)'
;HFGCINQTIINNNNNTIVYSSCHCAKNIIVSETACRFRKMPCKMIFALTLLGATLLVFFTAFVQVQMLQVLLHSVPISYQNMALALRQYIVRVLGQTSGPLLFGYVFDQACLVWLTDCYARRTCKVYDNRRMGLSMALSGFSIRFMSGIACSIVYIKWKSI
;
A
#
# COMPACT_ATOMS: atom_id res chain seq x y z
N HIS A 1 25.98 -3.82 9.28
CA HIS A 1 25.00 -2.83 8.75
C HIS A 1 23.75 -2.58 9.65
N PHE A 2 23.46 -3.39 10.68
CA PHE A 2 22.31 -3.22 11.60
C PHE A 2 22.72 -2.61 12.95
N GLY A 3 23.27 -1.40 12.94
CA GLY A 3 23.85 -0.80 14.16
C GLY A 3 25.13 -1.49 14.62
N CYS A 4 25.72 -2.33 13.77
CA CYS A 4 27.01 -2.99 13.98
C CYS A 4 28.06 -2.29 13.11
N ILE A 5 29.15 -1.89 13.77
CA ILE A 5 30.19 -1.01 13.23
C ILE A 5 31.17 -1.82 12.38
N ASN A 6 31.41 -3.09 12.73
CA ASN A 6 32.43 -3.91 12.08
C ASN A 6 31.81 -5.00 11.22
N GLN A 7 32.41 -5.23 10.05
CA GLN A 7 32.10 -6.33 9.15
C GLN A 7 33.37 -7.13 8.87
N THR A 8 33.29 -8.44 8.98
CA THR A 8 34.39 -9.38 8.73
C THR A 8 33.91 -10.46 7.79
N ILE A 9 34.63 -10.69 6.70
CA ILE A 9 34.31 -11.75 5.74
C ILE A 9 35.06 -12.99 6.20
N ILE A 10 34.35 -14.02 6.66
CA ILE A 10 34.97 -15.30 7.00
C ILE A 10 35.08 -16.11 5.71
N ASN A 11 36.31 -16.31 5.26
CA ASN A 11 36.62 -17.01 4.02
C ASN A 11 36.63 -18.52 4.24
N ASN A 12 35.47 -19.08 4.61
CA ASN A 12 35.27 -20.52 4.75
C ASN A 12 34.27 -20.96 3.67
N ASN A 13 34.77 -21.16 2.45
CA ASN A 13 34.12 -21.71 1.25
C ASN A 13 32.85 -21.00 0.71
N ASN A 14 32.17 -20.15 1.49
CA ASN A 14 30.87 -19.56 1.16
C ASN A 14 30.81 -18.03 1.30
N ASN A 15 31.96 -17.32 1.39
CA ASN A 15 32.04 -15.86 1.54
C ASN A 15 30.99 -15.25 2.49
N THR A 16 30.87 -15.79 3.70
CA THR A 16 29.86 -15.32 4.66
C THR A 16 30.30 -14.02 5.32
N ILE A 17 29.47 -12.98 5.20
CA ILE A 17 29.70 -11.68 5.85
C ILE A 17 29.19 -11.78 7.29
N VAL A 18 30.08 -11.54 8.24
CA VAL A 18 29.81 -11.55 9.68
C VAL A 18 29.87 -10.13 10.22
N TYR A 19 28.83 -9.71 10.92
CA TYR A 19 28.78 -8.40 11.56
C TYR A 19 29.11 -8.51 13.05
N SER A 20 29.99 -7.63 13.54
CA SER A 20 30.44 -7.57 14.94
C SER A 20 30.34 -6.14 15.50
N SER A 21 30.36 -6.01 16.84
CA SER A 21 30.23 -4.73 17.56
C SER A 21 28.90 -3.99 17.30
N CYS A 22 27.79 -4.64 17.67
CA CYS A 22 26.45 -4.07 17.56
C CYS A 22 26.08 -3.22 18.78
N HIS A 23 25.58 -2.01 18.56
CA HIS A 23 25.29 -1.03 19.62
C HIS A 23 24.26 -1.51 20.65
N CYS A 24 23.27 -2.32 20.22
CA CYS A 24 22.18 -2.84 21.06
C CYS A 24 22.38 -4.32 21.48
N ALA A 25 23.47 -4.97 21.04
CA ALA A 25 23.77 -6.37 21.34
C ALA A 25 25.29 -6.57 21.46
N LYS A 26 25.81 -6.49 22.69
CA LYS A 26 27.21 -6.83 22.97
C LYS A 26 27.41 -8.35 22.79
N ASN A 27 28.47 -8.74 22.09
CA ASN A 27 28.94 -10.13 21.90
C ASN A 27 28.07 -11.09 21.06
N ILE A 28 27.28 -10.59 20.10
CA ILE A 28 26.53 -11.47 19.19
C ILE A 28 27.12 -11.41 17.77
N ILE A 29 27.37 -12.58 17.20
CA ILE A 29 27.86 -12.78 15.83
C ILE A 29 26.66 -13.15 14.96
N VAL A 30 26.30 -12.31 13.99
CA VAL A 30 25.14 -12.54 13.11
C VAL A 30 25.61 -12.92 11.71
N SER A 31 25.16 -14.09 11.24
CA SER A 31 25.43 -14.62 9.89
C SER A 31 24.33 -14.24 8.91
N GLU A 32 24.70 -13.89 7.68
CA GLU A 32 23.80 -13.58 6.56
C GLU A 32 22.89 -14.76 6.15
N THR A 33 23.28 -16.00 6.49
CA THR A 33 22.54 -17.23 6.12
C THR A 33 21.13 -17.33 6.74
N ALA A 34 20.81 -16.51 7.75
CA ALA A 34 19.48 -16.46 8.36
C ALA A 34 18.43 -15.74 7.49
N CYS A 35 18.84 -14.96 6.48
CA CYS A 35 17.94 -14.19 5.61
C CYS A 35 17.64 -14.94 4.30
N ARG A 36 16.75 -15.94 4.38
CA ARG A 36 16.27 -16.67 3.19
C ARG A 36 15.19 -15.87 2.45
N PHE A 37 15.59 -14.95 1.57
CA PHE A 37 14.65 -14.28 0.66
C PHE A 37 14.15 -15.27 -0.40
N ARG A 38 12.89 -15.67 -0.33
CA ARG A 38 12.25 -16.55 -1.32
C ARG A 38 11.98 -15.75 -2.59
N LYS A 39 12.79 -15.97 -3.63
CA LYS A 39 12.54 -15.44 -4.97
C LYS A 39 11.28 -16.12 -5.55
N MET A 40 10.18 -15.38 -5.60
CA MET A 40 8.99 -15.79 -6.36
C MET A 40 9.24 -15.55 -7.86
N PRO A 41 8.59 -16.32 -8.77
CA PRO A 41 8.75 -16.10 -10.20
C PRO A 41 8.22 -14.71 -10.59
N CYS A 42 9.12 -13.81 -11.02
CA CYS A 42 8.81 -12.41 -11.34
C CYS A 42 7.67 -12.27 -12.36
N LYS A 43 7.58 -13.17 -13.36
CA LYS A 43 6.51 -13.16 -14.37
C LYS A 43 5.11 -13.31 -13.79
N MET A 44 4.94 -14.20 -12.81
CA MET A 44 3.63 -14.48 -12.22
C MET A 44 3.15 -13.31 -11.36
N ILE A 45 4.04 -12.73 -10.55
CA ILE A 45 3.72 -11.53 -9.76
C ILE A 45 3.33 -10.39 -10.69
N PHE A 46 4.12 -10.14 -11.74
CA PHE A 46 3.85 -9.08 -12.69
C PHE A 46 2.47 -9.25 -13.36
N ALA A 47 2.16 -10.45 -13.84
CA ALA A 47 0.87 -10.75 -14.45
C ALA A 47 -0.31 -10.54 -13.49
N LEU A 48 -0.19 -11.00 -12.24
CA LEU A 48 -1.23 -10.81 -11.21
C LEU A 48 -1.40 -9.33 -10.84
N THR A 49 -0.30 -8.57 -10.72
CA THR A 49 -0.38 -7.13 -10.42
C THR A 49 -1.01 -6.35 -11.55
N LEU A 50 -0.71 -6.69 -12.82
CA LEU A 50 -1.34 -6.05 -13.98
C LEU A 50 -2.83 -6.37 -14.04
N LEU A 51 -3.21 -7.63 -13.89
CA LEU A 51 -4.62 -8.02 -13.90
C LEU A 51 -5.41 -7.34 -12.76
N GLY A 52 -4.83 -7.31 -11.55
CA GLY A 52 -5.41 -6.59 -10.42
C GLY A 52 -5.53 -5.09 -10.67
N ALA A 53 -4.50 -4.45 -11.22
CA ALA A 53 -4.53 -3.02 -11.54
C ALA A 53 -5.60 -2.69 -12.59
N THR A 54 -5.71 -3.48 -13.66
CA THR A 54 -6.74 -3.30 -14.70
C THR A 54 -8.15 -3.40 -14.12
N LEU A 55 -8.41 -4.38 -13.25
CA LEU A 55 -9.70 -4.52 -12.57
C LEU A 55 -9.99 -3.32 -11.67
N LEU A 56 -9.02 -2.88 -10.86
CA LEU A 56 -9.18 -1.69 -10.00
C LEU A 56 -9.50 -0.43 -10.81
N VAL A 57 -8.78 -0.21 -11.92
CA VAL A 57 -9.02 0.93 -12.81
C VAL A 57 -10.41 0.86 -13.41
N PHE A 58 -10.83 -0.33 -13.88
CA PHE A 58 -12.17 -0.54 -14.42
C PHE A 58 -13.26 -0.18 -13.41
N PHE A 59 -13.17 -0.68 -12.17
CA PHE A 59 -14.14 -0.34 -11.13
C PHE A 59 -14.13 1.16 -10.78
N THR A 60 -12.96 1.82 -10.80
CA THR A 60 -12.90 3.27 -10.57
C THR A 60 -13.53 4.10 -11.69
N ALA A 61 -13.26 3.76 -12.95
CA ALA A 61 -13.90 4.39 -14.11
C ALA A 61 -15.42 4.17 -14.04
N PHE A 62 -15.79 2.94 -13.67
CA PHE A 62 -17.07 2.49 -13.13
C PHE A 62 -17.81 3.64 -12.43
N VAL A 63 -17.46 3.75 -11.15
CA VAL A 63 -18.01 4.68 -10.16
C VAL A 63 -17.96 6.14 -10.61
N GLN A 64 -16.88 6.55 -11.28
CA GLN A 64 -16.73 7.93 -11.71
C GLN A 64 -17.78 8.34 -12.73
N VAL A 65 -18.13 7.43 -13.67
CA VAL A 65 -19.13 7.67 -14.70
C VAL A 65 -20.52 7.81 -14.09
N GLN A 66 -20.97 6.90 -13.21
CA GLN A 66 -22.32 7.05 -12.62
C GLN A 66 -22.43 8.34 -11.82
N MET A 67 -21.43 8.67 -11.02
CA MET A 67 -21.45 9.88 -10.20
C MET A 67 -21.41 11.16 -11.06
N LEU A 68 -20.78 11.12 -12.24
CA LEU A 68 -20.84 12.24 -13.19
C LEU A 68 -22.24 12.41 -13.78
N GLN A 69 -22.88 11.30 -14.17
CA GLN A 69 -24.23 11.32 -14.74
C GLN A 69 -25.24 11.90 -13.75
N VAL A 70 -25.23 11.44 -12.50
CA VAL A 70 -26.12 11.97 -11.44
C VAL A 70 -25.89 13.48 -11.23
N LEU A 71 -24.62 13.91 -11.20
CA LEU A 71 -24.29 15.32 -10.99
C LEU A 71 -24.80 16.21 -12.12
N LEU A 72 -24.59 15.82 -13.38
CA LEU A 72 -24.96 16.62 -14.54
C LEU A 72 -26.48 16.77 -14.68
N HIS A 73 -27.25 15.74 -14.32
CA HIS A 73 -28.71 15.83 -14.31
C HIS A 73 -29.28 16.61 -13.12
N SER A 74 -28.52 16.76 -12.04
CA SER A 74 -28.95 17.49 -10.83
C SER A 74 -28.69 19.00 -10.91
N VAL A 75 -27.91 19.46 -11.89
CA VAL A 75 -27.41 20.85 -11.96
C VAL A 75 -27.73 21.47 -13.33
N PRO A 76 -28.26 22.71 -13.39
CA PRO A 76 -28.50 23.39 -14.66
C PRO A 76 -27.19 23.71 -15.40
N ILE A 77 -27.25 23.75 -16.74
CA ILE A 77 -26.09 23.81 -17.64
C ILE A 77 -25.11 24.94 -17.28
N SER A 78 -25.60 26.09 -16.82
CA SER A 78 -24.80 27.26 -16.45
C SER A 78 -23.79 27.01 -15.31
N TYR A 79 -24.02 26.05 -14.42
CA TYR A 79 -23.16 25.78 -13.26
C TYR A 79 -22.47 24.41 -13.31
N GLN A 80 -22.57 23.66 -14.41
CA GLN A 80 -22.02 22.30 -14.51
C GLN A 80 -20.50 22.27 -14.32
N ASN A 81 -19.79 23.23 -14.90
CA ASN A 81 -18.32 23.31 -14.78
C ASN A 81 -17.88 23.57 -13.33
N MET A 82 -18.61 24.45 -12.63
CA MET A 82 -18.36 24.74 -11.22
C MET A 82 -18.65 23.52 -10.34
N ALA A 83 -19.76 22.81 -10.59
CA ALA A 83 -20.13 21.61 -9.87
C ALA A 83 -19.11 20.47 -10.07
N LEU A 84 -18.62 20.28 -11.31
CA LEU A 84 -17.61 19.27 -11.62
C LEU A 84 -16.28 19.56 -10.91
N ALA A 85 -15.85 20.83 -10.91
CA ALA A 85 -14.65 21.26 -10.21
C ALA A 85 -14.76 21.03 -8.70
N LEU A 86 -15.89 21.42 -8.10
CA LEU A 86 -16.13 21.25 -6.66
C LEU A 86 -16.16 19.77 -6.26
N ARG A 87 -16.84 18.93 -7.04
CA ARG A 87 -16.83 17.47 -6.82
C ARG A 87 -15.40 16.93 -6.77
N GLN A 88 -14.59 17.27 -7.77
CA GLN A 88 -13.23 16.76 -7.87
C GLN A 88 -12.34 17.28 -6.73
N TYR A 89 -12.54 18.53 -6.32
CA TYR A 89 -11.87 19.10 -5.17
C TYR A 89 -12.17 18.31 -3.89
N ILE A 90 -13.45 18.09 -3.57
CA ILE A 90 -13.87 17.34 -2.38
C ILE A 90 -13.26 15.94 -2.37
N VAL A 91 -13.34 15.21 -3.50
CA VAL A 91 -12.77 13.87 -3.63
C VAL A 91 -11.26 13.88 -3.39
N ARG A 92 -10.53 14.87 -3.92
CA ARG A 92 -9.09 14.98 -3.73
C ARG A 92 -8.70 15.33 -2.29
N VAL A 93 -9.44 16.20 -1.61
CA VAL A 93 -9.14 16.56 -0.21
C VAL A 93 -9.34 15.35 0.70
N LEU A 94 -10.46 14.63 0.56
CA LEU A 94 -10.75 13.45 1.34
C LEU A 94 -9.82 12.27 1.01
N GLY A 95 -9.49 12.10 -0.27
CA GLY A 95 -8.57 11.07 -0.74
C GLY A 95 -7.12 11.29 -0.28
N GLN A 96 -6.63 12.52 -0.33
CA GLN A 96 -5.28 12.85 0.12
C GLN A 96 -5.12 12.73 1.63
N THR A 97 -6.19 12.92 2.40
CA THR A 97 -6.13 12.77 3.87
C THR A 97 -6.19 11.30 4.27
N SER A 98 -7.11 10.53 3.66
CA SER A 98 -7.29 9.11 3.97
C SER A 98 -6.17 8.22 3.41
N GLY A 99 -5.55 8.60 2.29
CA GLY A 99 -4.49 7.84 1.64
C GLY A 99 -3.29 7.57 2.57
N PRO A 100 -2.57 8.59 3.07
CA PRO A 100 -1.41 8.44 3.93
C PRO A 100 -1.69 7.67 5.21
N LEU A 101 -2.89 7.85 5.80
CA LEU A 101 -3.31 7.12 7.00
C LEU A 101 -3.44 5.61 6.74
N LEU A 102 -4.15 5.24 5.68
CA LEU A 102 -4.33 3.84 5.29
C LEU A 102 -3.00 3.19 4.89
N PHE A 103 -2.20 3.90 4.10
CA PHE A 103 -0.88 3.39 3.72
C PHE A 103 0.00 3.22 4.96
N GLY A 104 0.08 4.21 5.85
CA GLY A 104 0.82 4.12 7.10
C GLY A 104 0.48 2.88 7.91
N TYR A 105 -0.82 2.63 8.12
CA TYR A 105 -1.28 1.43 8.82
C TYR A 105 -0.86 0.12 8.13
N VAL A 106 -0.97 0.04 6.80
CA VAL A 106 -0.57 -1.18 6.06
C VAL A 106 0.94 -1.41 6.13
N PHE A 107 1.74 -0.35 6.07
CA PHE A 107 3.20 -0.43 6.24
C PHE A 107 3.57 -0.90 7.65
N ASP A 108 2.92 -0.37 8.68
CA ASP A 108 3.16 -0.76 10.07
C ASP A 108 2.82 -2.25 10.31
N GLN A 109 1.74 -2.75 9.71
CA GLN A 109 1.34 -4.16 9.79
C GLN A 109 2.28 -5.11 9.03
N ALA A 110 2.92 -4.63 7.97
CA ALA A 110 3.88 -5.40 7.19
C ALA A 110 5.26 -5.49 7.85
N CYS A 111 5.47 -4.81 8.98
CA CYS A 111 6.76 -4.78 9.65
C CYS A 111 7.11 -6.12 10.30
N LEU A 112 8.24 -6.70 9.90
CA LEU A 112 8.81 -7.89 10.54
C LEU A 112 9.78 -7.53 11.66
N VAL A 113 10.59 -6.48 11.46
CA VAL A 113 11.63 -6.06 12.41
C VAL A 113 11.58 -4.56 12.62
N TRP A 114 11.23 -4.18 13.85
CA TRP A 114 11.27 -2.80 14.32
C TRP A 114 12.68 -2.41 14.73
N LEU A 115 13.16 -1.27 14.23
CA LEU A 115 14.37 -0.64 14.75
C LEU A 115 14.02 0.00 16.11
N THR A 116 14.60 -0.57 17.16
CA THR A 116 14.53 -0.05 18.51
C THR A 116 15.87 0.60 18.82
N ASP A 117 15.83 1.86 19.25
CA ASP A 117 16.88 2.34 20.13
C ASP A 117 16.65 1.69 21.49
N CYS A 118 17.69 1.59 22.32
CA CYS A 118 17.64 0.94 23.64
C CYS A 118 16.49 1.39 24.56
N TYR A 119 15.76 2.46 24.20
CA TYR A 119 14.64 3.02 24.94
C TYR A 119 13.32 3.17 24.14
N ALA A 120 13.31 3.15 22.80
CA ALA A 120 12.08 3.42 22.01
C ALA A 120 12.08 2.83 20.59
N ARG A 121 10.89 2.46 20.09
CA ARG A 121 10.66 2.06 18.69
C ARG A 121 10.68 3.31 17.79
N ARG A 122 11.40 3.27 16.68
CA ARG A 122 11.44 4.40 15.71
C ARG A 122 10.86 4.05 14.36
N THR A 123 11.52 3.16 13.62
CA THR A 123 11.19 2.90 12.22
C THR A 123 11.27 1.41 11.92
N CYS A 124 10.45 0.92 10.99
CA CYS A 124 10.56 -0.46 10.54
C CYS A 124 11.64 -0.61 9.47
N LYS A 125 12.49 -1.63 9.61
CA LYS A 125 13.65 -1.84 8.73
C LYS A 125 13.48 -2.99 7.74
N VAL A 126 12.74 -4.03 8.12
CA VAL A 126 12.47 -5.19 7.27
C VAL A 126 10.97 -5.39 7.19
N TYR A 127 10.44 -5.35 5.97
CA TYR A 127 9.02 -5.54 5.68
C TYR A 127 8.79 -6.88 4.97
N ASP A 128 7.66 -7.52 5.25
CA ASP A 128 7.19 -8.69 4.49
C ASP A 128 6.52 -8.21 3.19
N ASN A 129 7.26 -8.31 2.08
CA ASN A 129 6.78 -7.91 0.75
C ASN A 129 5.48 -8.62 0.33
N ARG A 130 5.27 -9.89 0.75
CA ARG A 130 4.08 -10.66 0.38
C ARG A 130 2.86 -10.17 1.15
N ARG A 131 2.99 -9.98 2.47
CA ARG A 131 1.90 -9.46 3.30
C ARG A 131 1.55 -8.03 2.92
N MET A 132 2.56 -7.19 2.68
CA MET A 132 2.35 -5.81 2.26
C MET A 132 1.57 -5.71 0.95
N GLY A 133 2.01 -6.45 -0.08
CA GLY A 133 1.34 -6.45 -1.39
C GLY A 133 -0.08 -7.00 -1.32
N LEU A 134 -0.30 -8.09 -0.58
CA LEU A 134 -1.64 -8.67 -0.41
C LEU A 134 -2.59 -7.71 0.33
N SER A 135 -2.14 -7.12 1.43
CA SER A 135 -2.94 -6.18 2.23
C SER A 135 -3.29 -4.91 1.46
N MET A 136 -2.36 -4.39 0.65
CA MET A 136 -2.63 -3.24 -0.24
C MET A 136 -3.65 -3.61 -1.32
N ALA A 137 -3.50 -4.78 -1.95
CA ALA A 137 -4.41 -5.21 -3.01
C ALA A 137 -5.82 -5.48 -2.48
N LEU A 138 -5.95 -6.18 -1.34
CA LEU A 138 -7.23 -6.49 -0.72
C LEU A 138 -7.94 -5.23 -0.23
N SER A 139 -7.24 -4.35 0.49
CA SER A 139 -7.85 -3.10 0.97
C SER A 139 -8.30 -2.22 -0.20
N GLY A 140 -7.46 -2.07 -1.23
CA GLY A 140 -7.82 -1.33 -2.44
C GLY A 140 -9.04 -1.90 -3.15
N PHE A 141 -9.09 -3.22 -3.35
CA PHE A 141 -10.21 -3.88 -4.01
C PHE A 141 -11.50 -3.78 -3.20
N SER A 142 -11.45 -4.05 -1.89
CA SER A 142 -12.61 -3.96 -1.01
C SER A 142 -13.20 -2.56 -0.93
N ILE A 143 -12.35 -1.52 -0.79
CA ILE A 143 -12.82 -0.13 -0.73
C ILE A 143 -13.52 0.27 -2.04
N ARG A 144 -12.93 -0.10 -3.19
CA ARG A 144 -13.51 0.25 -4.49
C ARG A 144 -14.78 -0.54 -4.80
N PHE A 145 -14.82 -1.82 -4.44
CA PHE A 145 -16.00 -2.65 -4.62
C PHE A 145 -17.17 -2.15 -3.77
N MET A 146 -16.93 -1.83 -2.49
CA MET A 146 -17.96 -1.29 -1.62
C MET A 146 -18.48 0.07 -2.09
N SER A 147 -17.58 0.95 -2.51
CA SER A 147 -17.97 2.23 -3.12
C SER A 147 -18.81 2.03 -4.39
N GLY A 148 -18.49 1.02 -5.21
CA GLY A 148 -19.24 0.71 -6.43
C GLY A 148 -20.66 0.23 -6.16
N ILE A 149 -20.84 -0.65 -5.17
CA ILE A 149 -22.17 -1.11 -4.76
C ILE A 149 -23.00 0.06 -4.23
N ALA A 150 -22.44 0.87 -3.33
CA ALA A 150 -23.14 2.01 -2.75
C ALA A 150 -23.58 3.02 -3.83
N CYS A 151 -22.69 3.37 -4.76
CA CYS A 151 -23.02 4.28 -5.86
C CYS A 151 -24.07 3.68 -6.81
N SER A 152 -24.04 2.38 -7.07
CA SER A 152 -25.04 1.72 -7.91
C SER A 152 -26.44 1.76 -7.28
N ILE A 153 -26.54 1.54 -5.97
CA ILE A 153 -27.81 1.66 -5.23
C ILE A 153 -28.36 3.08 -5.29
N VAL A 154 -27.51 4.09 -5.07
CA VAL A 154 -27.91 5.50 -5.16
C VAL A 154 -28.35 5.85 -6.57
N TYR A 155 -27.63 5.38 -7.60
CA TYR A 155 -27.98 5.61 -8.99
C TYR A 155 -29.34 4.99 -9.36
N ILE A 156 -29.62 3.76 -8.92
CA ILE A 156 -30.91 3.11 -9.14
C ILE A 156 -32.04 3.88 -8.45
N LYS A 157 -31.83 4.31 -7.19
CA LYS A 157 -32.81 5.14 -6.48
C LYS A 157 -33.05 6.48 -7.17
N TRP A 158 -31.99 7.14 -7.61
CA TRP A 158 -32.08 8.42 -8.32
C TRP A 158 -32.83 8.29 -9.64
N LYS A 159 -32.57 7.23 -10.41
CA LYS A 159 -33.28 6.95 -11.67
C LYS A 159 -34.77 6.62 -11.47
N SER A 160 -35.15 6.16 -10.28
CA SER A 160 -36.53 5.77 -9.95
C SER A 160 -37.40 6.95 -9.48
N ILE A 161 -36.81 8.12 -9.24
CA ILE A 161 -37.48 9.36 -8.82
C ILE A 161 -37.68 10.24 -10.06
#